data_AF-W0FTQ1-F1
#
_entry.id   AF-W0FTQ1-F1
#
_cell.length_a   1.000
_cell.length_b   1.000
_cell.length_c   1.000
_cell.angle_alpha   90.00
_cell.angle_beta   90.00
_cell.angle_gamma   90.00
#
_symmetry.space_group_name_H-M   'P 1'
#
loop_
_entity.id
_entity.type
_entity.pdbx_description
1 polymer ?
#
loop_
_entity_poly.entity_id
_entity_poly.type
_entity_poly.pdbx_seq_one_letter_code
_entity_poly.pdbx_strand_id
1 'polypeptide(L)'
;MSIDNYVNGMSEGSQRRGSVKDKVYKRPVSILVVIYAQDTKRVLMLQRRDDPDFWQSVTGSVEEGETAPQAAMREVKEEVTIDVVAEQLTLIDCQRTVEFEIFFTFTSSLCAGRDA
;
A
#
# COMPACT_ATOMS: atom_id res chain seq x y z
N MET A 1 -48.29 3.56 -58.16
CA MET A 1 -48.91 2.94 -56.97
C MET A 1 -47.81 2.86 -55.93
N SER A 2 -47.75 3.82 -55.00
CA SER A 2 -48.27 3.70 -53.63
C SER A 2 -47.77 2.43 -52.94
N ILE A 3 -47.22 2.44 -51.75
CA ILE A 3 -47.05 3.43 -50.67
C ILE A 3 -45.93 2.79 -49.81
N ASP A 4 -45.02 3.55 -49.20
CA ASP A 4 -44.97 3.56 -47.73
C ASP A 4 -44.39 4.88 -47.22
N ASN A 5 -45.28 5.67 -46.63
CA ASN A 5 -44.95 6.71 -45.66
C ASN A 5 -44.84 6.03 -44.29
N TYR A 6 -43.83 6.38 -43.49
CA TYR A 6 -44.08 7.08 -42.23
C TYR A 6 -42.79 7.71 -41.70
N VAL A 7 -42.78 9.04 -41.68
CA VAL A 7 -41.82 9.89 -40.98
C VAL A 7 -42.23 9.93 -39.50
N ASN A 8 -41.26 9.79 -38.59
CA ASN A 8 -41.22 10.67 -37.42
C ASN A 8 -39.81 10.72 -36.85
N GLY A 9 -39.24 11.93 -36.89
CA GLY A 9 -37.98 12.24 -36.26
C GLY A 9 -38.10 12.34 -34.75
N MET A 10 -37.02 11.96 -34.06
CA MET A 10 -36.63 12.54 -32.78
C MET A 10 -35.12 12.73 -32.83
N SER A 11 -34.71 13.93 -33.21
CA SER A 11 -33.46 14.51 -32.73
C SER A 11 -33.71 14.95 -31.29
N GLU A 12 -33.00 14.41 -30.32
CA GLU A 12 -32.63 15.13 -29.10
C GLU A 12 -31.70 14.29 -28.23
N GLY A 13 -30.74 14.98 -27.60
CA GLY A 13 -30.20 14.51 -26.32
C GLY A 13 -28.96 13.64 -26.39
N SER A 14 -27.83 14.31 -26.57
CA SER A 14 -26.55 13.91 -26.01
C SER A 14 -26.74 13.42 -24.56
N GLN A 15 -26.60 12.11 -24.32
CA GLN A 15 -26.41 11.60 -22.97
C GLN A 15 -25.16 10.73 -22.99
N ARG A 16 -24.03 11.43 -22.86
CA ARG A 16 -22.73 10.84 -22.53
C ARG A 16 -22.93 9.99 -21.27
N ARG A 17 -23.10 8.68 -21.43
CA ARG A 17 -22.92 7.73 -20.33
C ARG A 17 -21.44 7.77 -19.99
N GLY A 18 -21.11 8.55 -18.96
CA GLY A 18 -19.77 8.72 -18.45
C GLY A 18 -19.12 7.36 -18.27
N SER A 19 -17.94 7.19 -18.85
CA SER A 19 -17.03 6.08 -18.58
C SER A 19 -16.90 5.93 -17.07
N VAL A 20 -17.30 4.78 -16.54
CA VAL A 20 -16.93 4.36 -15.19
C VAL A 20 -15.41 4.36 -15.18
N LYS A 21 -14.80 5.33 -14.47
CA LYS A 21 -13.36 5.28 -14.23
C LYS A 21 -13.11 4.05 -13.37
N ASP A 22 -12.52 3.02 -13.94
CA ASP A 22 -11.96 1.90 -13.17
C ASP A 22 -10.97 2.49 -12.16
N LYS A 23 -11.38 2.53 -10.89
CA LYS A 23 -10.49 2.93 -9.81
C LYS A 23 -9.50 1.79 -9.61
N VAL A 24 -8.26 2.00 -10.04
CA VAL A 24 -7.15 1.10 -9.70
C VAL A 24 -6.88 1.26 -8.21
N TYR A 25 -7.17 0.22 -7.42
CA TYR A 25 -6.87 0.20 -5.99
C TYR A 25 -5.43 -0.23 -5.75
N LYS A 26 -4.80 0.32 -4.71
CA LYS A 26 -3.48 -0.13 -4.27
C LYS A 26 -3.57 -1.60 -3.85
N ARG A 27 -2.56 -2.38 -4.22
CA ARG A 27 -2.43 -3.78 -3.78
C ARG A 27 -2.36 -3.83 -2.25
N PRO A 28 -3.18 -4.65 -1.57
CA PRO A 28 -3.24 -4.69 -0.11
C PRO A 28 -2.16 -5.60 0.48
N VAL A 29 -0.91 -5.42 0.03
CA VAL A 29 0.24 -6.18 0.53
C VAL A 29 1.30 -5.19 0.96
N SER A 30 1.75 -5.32 2.20
CA SER A 30 2.78 -4.45 2.78
C SER A 30 3.86 -5.26 3.46
N ILE A 31 5.04 -4.67 3.57
CA ILE A 31 6.17 -5.21 4.33
C ILE A 31 6.24 -4.56 5.71
N LEU A 32 6.89 -5.26 6.62
CA LEU A 32 7.32 -4.75 7.91
C LEU A 32 8.81 -5.06 8.04
N VAL A 33 9.65 -4.04 8.18
CA VAL A 33 11.10 -4.21 8.33
C VAL A 33 11.50 -3.82 9.74
N VAL A 34 12.18 -4.73 10.43
CA VAL A 34 12.79 -4.50 11.75
C VAL A 34 14.29 -4.31 11.57
N ILE A 35 14.79 -3.13 11.90
CA ILE A 35 16.22 -2.83 11.85
C ILE A 35 16.81 -3.07 13.25
N TYR A 36 17.72 -4.03 13.33
CA TYR A 36 18.30 -4.51 14.58
C TYR A 36 19.82 -4.29 14.63
N ALA A 37 20.27 -3.57 15.65
CA ALA A 37 21.70 -3.35 15.92
C ALA A 37 22.25 -4.51 16.76
N GLN A 38 23.08 -5.37 16.16
CA GLN A 38 23.57 -6.58 16.79
C GLN A 38 24.49 -6.33 18.01
N ASP A 39 25.23 -5.23 17.99
CA ASP A 39 26.19 -4.83 19.03
C ASP A 39 25.51 -4.37 20.31
N THR A 40 24.48 -3.52 20.18
CA THR A 40 23.76 -2.89 21.29
C THR A 40 22.45 -3.59 21.63
N LYS A 41 22.04 -4.58 20.83
CA LYS A 41 20.77 -5.32 20.97
C LYS A 41 19.53 -4.41 20.89
N ARG A 42 19.64 -3.29 20.16
CA ARG A 42 18.58 -2.28 20.02
C ARG A 42 17.84 -2.41 18.69
N VAL A 43 16.59 -1.97 18.68
CA VAL A 43 15.73 -1.90 17.50
C VAL A 43 15.49 -0.42 17.17
N LEU A 44 15.59 -0.06 15.90
CA LEU A 44 15.20 1.28 15.44
C LEU A 44 13.68 1.39 15.39
N MET A 45 13.15 2.44 16.00
CA MET A 45 11.73 2.79 15.96
C MET A 45 11.57 4.22 15.43
N LEU A 46 10.53 4.45 14.65
CA LEU A 46 10.16 5.73 14.06
C LEU A 46 8.97 6.31 14.79
N GLN A 47 9.12 7.54 15.28
CA GLN A 47 8.03 8.32 15.84
C GLN A 47 7.31 9.05 14.72
N ARG A 48 5.98 8.95 14.69
CA ARG A 48 5.19 9.71 13.73
C ARG A 48 5.21 11.20 14.08
N ARG A 49 5.15 12.04 13.04
CA ARG A 49 5.12 13.50 13.22
C ARG A 49 3.73 14.01 13.63
N ASP A 50 2.68 13.31 13.20
CA ASP A 50 1.28 13.66 13.45
C ASP A 50 0.74 13.05 14.76
N ASP A 51 1.38 12.00 15.27
CA ASP A 51 1.07 11.38 16.56
C ASP A 51 2.36 11.01 17.29
N PRO A 52 2.81 11.80 18.29
CA PRO A 52 4.04 11.54 19.02
C PRO A 52 3.96 10.31 19.92
N ASP A 53 2.77 9.84 20.29
CA ASP A 53 2.62 8.62 21.10
C ASP A 53 2.70 7.36 20.23
N PHE A 54 2.66 7.53 18.90
CA PHE A 54 2.72 6.45 17.95
C PHE A 54 4.14 6.19 17.43
N TRP A 55 4.63 4.98 17.72
CA TRP A 55 5.91 4.47 17.26
C TRP A 55 5.69 3.26 16.36
N GLN A 56 6.43 3.22 15.25
CA GLN A 56 6.38 2.12 14.30
C GLN A 56 7.77 1.71 13.83
N SER A 57 7.85 0.54 13.22
CA SER A 57 9.00 0.18 12.39
C SER A 57 8.84 0.75 10.98
N VAL A 58 9.84 0.53 10.12
CA VAL A 58 9.73 0.80 8.68
C VAL A 58 8.66 -0.12 8.09
N THR A 59 7.72 0.46 7.35
CA THR A 59 6.63 -0.27 6.68
C THR A 59 6.28 0.41 5.38
N GLY A 60 5.68 -0.34 4.46
CA GLY A 60 5.36 0.18 3.15
C GLY A 60 4.73 -0.87 2.27
N SER A 61 4.03 -0.43 1.22
CA SER A 61 3.32 -1.36 0.35
C SER A 61 4.26 -1.94 -0.70
N VAL A 62 4.00 -3.18 -1.07
CA VAL A 62 4.69 -3.80 -2.20
C VAL A 62 4.08 -3.28 -3.49
N GLU A 63 4.92 -2.69 -4.34
CA GLU A 63 4.49 -2.15 -5.63
C GLU A 63 4.29 -3.24 -6.69
N GLU A 64 3.72 -2.86 -7.84
CA GLU A 64 3.53 -3.79 -8.96
C GLU A 64 4.89 -4.18 -9.56
N GLY A 65 5.11 -5.48 -9.77
CA GLY A 65 6.38 -6.01 -10.27
C GLY A 65 7.50 -6.08 -9.22
N GLU A 66 7.24 -5.64 -7.99
CA GLU A 66 8.20 -5.66 -6.89
C GLU A 66 8.03 -6.92 -6.00
N THR A 67 9.15 -7.49 -5.57
CA THR A 67 9.19 -8.54 -4.53
C THR A 67 9.22 -7.93 -3.13
N ALA A 68 8.80 -8.67 -2.10
CA ALA A 68 8.84 -8.16 -0.72
C ALA A 68 10.24 -7.69 -0.26
N PRO A 69 11.35 -8.39 -0.57
CA PRO A 69 12.69 -7.89 -0.26
C PRO A 69 13.06 -6.59 -0.98
N GLN A 70 12.65 -6.43 -2.24
CA GLN A 70 12.88 -5.18 -2.99
C GLN A 70 12.12 -4.01 -2.34
N ALA A 71 10.85 -4.24 -1.97
CA ALA A 71 10.05 -3.26 -1.24
C ALA A 71 10.70 -2.89 0.09
N ALA A 72 11.17 -3.88 0.85
CA ALA A 72 11.87 -3.66 2.11
C ALA A 72 13.11 -2.75 1.93
N MET A 73 13.93 -3.00 0.91
CA MET A 73 15.12 -2.19 0.65
C MET A 73 14.78 -0.77 0.22
N ARG A 74 13.75 -0.61 -0.62
CA ARG A 74 13.25 0.70 -1.07
C ARG A 74 12.71 1.52 0.10
N GLU A 75 11.81 0.95 0.89
CA GLU A 75 11.17 1.65 2.03
C GLU A 75 12.19 2.01 3.11
N VAL A 76 13.17 1.13 3.41
CA VAL A 76 14.27 1.47 4.34
C VAL A 76 15.08 2.66 3.84
N LYS A 77 15.36 2.71 2.53
CA LYS A 77 16.08 3.84 1.95
C LYS A 77 15.26 5.13 1.99
N GLU A 78 13.97 5.06 1.72
CA GLU A 78 13.06 6.22 1.71
C GLU A 78 12.81 6.78 3.11
N GLU A 79 12.53 5.92 4.09
CA GLU A 79 12.12 6.38 5.44
C GLU A 79 13.30 6.72 6.35
N VAL A 80 14.42 5.99 6.24
CA VAL A 80 15.55 6.13 7.17
C VAL A 80 16.89 6.38 6.50
N THR A 81 16.92 6.51 5.16
CA THR A 81 18.14 6.84 4.39
C THR A 81 19.27 5.80 4.55
N ILE A 82 18.93 4.56 4.88
CA ILE A 82 19.87 3.44 4.94
C ILE A 82 19.84 2.70 3.61
N ASP A 83 20.99 2.52 2.96
CA ASP A 83 21.09 1.76 1.72
C ASP A 83 21.67 0.37 2.00
N VAL A 84 20.78 -0.63 2.08
CA VAL A 84 21.13 -2.01 2.43
C VAL A 84 22.23 -2.58 1.55
N VAL A 85 22.24 -2.27 0.25
CA VAL A 85 23.26 -2.79 -0.69
C VAL A 85 24.56 -2.04 -0.55
N ALA A 86 24.50 -0.70 -0.60
CA ALA A 86 25.71 0.13 -0.56
C ALA A 86 26.47 -0.01 0.77
N GLU A 87 25.73 -0.21 1.86
CA GLU A 87 26.28 -0.42 3.21
C GLU A 87 26.59 -1.90 3.51
N GLN A 88 26.35 -2.82 2.56
CA GLN A 88 26.62 -4.26 2.71
C GLN A 88 25.91 -4.88 3.93
N LEU A 89 24.69 -4.42 4.21
CA LEU A 89 23.87 -4.90 5.31
C LEU A 89 23.14 -6.19 4.91
N THR A 90 22.87 -7.04 5.90
CA THR A 90 22.12 -8.28 5.68
C THR A 90 20.62 -8.01 5.77
N LEU A 91 19.88 -8.39 4.73
CA LEU A 91 18.42 -8.47 4.76
C LEU A 91 18.01 -9.94 4.94
N ILE A 92 17.20 -10.22 5.96
CA ILE A 92 16.71 -11.56 6.27
C ILE A 92 15.19 -11.55 6.10
N ASP A 93 14.68 -12.40 5.21
CA ASP A 93 13.25 -12.65 5.12
C ASP A 93 12.83 -13.60 6.24
N CYS A 94 12.05 -13.09 7.20
CA CYS A 94 11.52 -13.87 8.31
C CYS A 94 10.40 -14.83 7.89
N GLN A 95 9.87 -14.73 6.67
CA GLN A 95 8.78 -15.55 6.13
C GLN A 95 7.55 -15.55 7.05
N ARG A 96 7.28 -14.39 7.68
CA ARG A 96 6.14 -14.16 8.58
C ARG A 96 5.15 -13.27 7.85
N THR A 97 3.91 -13.75 7.73
CA THR A 97 2.80 -13.02 7.13
C THR A 97 1.68 -12.90 8.15
N VAL A 98 1.10 -11.71 8.26
CA VAL A 98 -0.11 -11.48 9.05
C VAL A 98 -1.15 -10.89 8.11
N GLU A 99 -2.34 -11.48 8.11
CA GLU A 99 -3.47 -11.04 7.31
C GLU A 99 -4.44 -10.26 8.19
N PHE A 100 -4.93 -9.13 7.67
CA PHE A 100 -5.89 -8.28 8.35
C PHE A 100 -7.07 -8.00 7.43
N GLU A 101 -8.26 -7.89 8.02
CA GLU A 101 -9.44 -7.43 7.29
C GLU A 101 -9.30 -5.93 6.98
N ILE A 102 -9.56 -5.54 5.73
CA ILE A 102 -9.50 -4.15 5.32
C ILE A 102 -10.82 -3.48 5.68
N PHE A 103 -10.82 -2.72 6.78
CA PHE A 103 -11.96 -1.90 7.15
C PHE A 103 -11.91 -0.57 6.38
N PHE A 104 -13.01 -0.22 5.69
CA PHE A 104 -13.16 1.07 5.01
C PHE A 104 -13.35 2.25 5.98
N THR A 105 -13.42 1.98 7.28
CA THR A 105 -13.57 3.00 8.32
C THR A 105 -12.21 3.35 8.88
N PHE A 106 -11.80 4.61 8.74
CA PHE A 106 -10.53 5.12 9.26
C PHE A 106 -10.63 5.26 10.79
N THR A 107 -10.45 4.16 11.49
CA THR A 107 -10.18 4.13 12.93
C THR A 107 -8.83 3.49 13.10
N SER A 108 -7.87 4.24 13.63
CA SER A 108 -6.51 3.79 13.96
C SER A 108 -6.56 2.72 15.05
N SER A 109 -6.89 1.49 14.67
CA SER A 109 -6.75 0.31 15.54
C SER A 109 -5.41 -0.35 15.27
N LEU A 110 -4.46 -0.10 16.17
CA LEU A 110 -3.15 -0.74 16.25
C LEU A 110 -3.35 -2.25 16.48
N CYS A 111 -2.87 -3.10 15.56
CA CYS A 111 -2.74 -4.54 15.82
C CYS A 111 -1.42 -4.80 16.55
N ALA A 112 -1.38 -4.57 17.85
CA ALA A 112 -0.30 -5.08 18.70
C ALA A 112 -0.55 -6.59 18.91
N GLY A 113 0.20 -7.44 18.21
CA GLY A 113 0.23 -8.86 18.49
C GLY A 113 0.66 -9.08 19.94
N ARG A 114 -0.29 -9.51 20.78
CA ARG A 114 -0.05 -9.97 22.14
C ARG A 114 -0.15 -11.48 22.11
N ASP A 115 0.98 -12.15 21.92
CA ASP A 115 1.08 -13.59 22.21
C ASP A 115 1.82 -13.74 23.55
N ALA A 116 1.17 -14.47 24.46
CA ALA A 116 1.73 -14.96 25.72
C ALA A 116 2.61 -16.20 25.49
#